data_AF-A0A2D6JNS5-F1
#
_entry.id   AF-A0A2D6JNS5-F1
#
_cell.length_a   1.000
_cell.length_b   1.000
_cell.length_c   1.000
_cell.angle_alpha   90.00
_cell.angle_beta   90.00
_cell.angle_gamma   90.00
#
_symmetry.space_group_name_H-M   'P 1'
#
loop_
_entity.id
_entity.type
_entity.pdbx_description
1 polymer ?
#
loop_
_entity_poly.entity_id
_entity_poly.type
_entity_poly.pdbx_seq_one_letter_code
_entity_poly.pdbx_strand_id
1 'polypeptide(L)'
;QFDLLPANVTESLPIRGQVSDADVYGVIGTNISFHDRDAGYSVTQGDYFVIDSETIGADDGTWRFRLVEQTASALIVDISLPAMT
;
A
#
# COMPACT_ATOMS: atom_id res chain seq x y z
N GLN A 1 4.18 -9.13 0.97
CA GLN A 1 3.95 -8.47 -0.33
C GLN A 1 2.72 -7.58 -0.21
N PHE A 2 2.75 -6.39 -0.81
CA PHE A 2 1.55 -5.59 -1.05
C PHE A 2 1.23 -5.54 -2.55
N ASP A 3 -0.06 -5.44 -2.86
CA ASP A 3 -0.56 -5.16 -4.20
C ASP A 3 -1.54 -3.99 -4.16
N LEU A 4 -1.38 -3.02 -5.06
CA LEU A 4 -2.43 -2.09 -5.46
C LEU A 4 -2.97 -2.52 -6.81
N LEU A 5 -4.27 -2.81 -6.84
CA LEU A 5 -4.95 -3.29 -8.03
C LEU A 5 -5.94 -2.23 -8.54
N PRO A 6 -5.82 -1.77 -9.78
CA PRO A 6 -6.88 -1.01 -10.42
C PRO A 6 -8.09 -1.91 -10.70
N ALA A 7 -9.29 -1.33 -10.74
CA ALA A 7 -10.48 -2.07 -11.19
C ALA A 7 -10.36 -2.53 -12.64
N ASN A 8 -9.72 -1.71 -13.49
CA ASN A 8 -9.53 -2.00 -14.90
C ASN A 8 -8.04 -2.20 -15.25
N VAL A 9 -7.63 -3.46 -15.32
CA VAL A 9 -6.25 -3.85 -15.64
C VAL A 9 -5.85 -3.62 -17.11
N THR A 10 -6.78 -3.22 -17.98
CA THR A 10 -6.44 -2.86 -19.36
C THR A 10 -6.00 -1.41 -19.51
N GLU A 11 -6.39 -0.55 -18.56
CA GLU A 11 -6.08 0.89 -18.58
C GLU A 11 -4.92 1.22 -17.63
N SER A 12 -4.88 0.54 -16.48
CA SER A 12 -3.85 0.75 -15.46
C SER A 12 -3.22 -0.58 -15.06
N LEU A 13 -1.92 -0.55 -14.77
CA LEU A 13 -1.20 -1.75 -14.32
C LEU A 13 -1.22 -1.86 -12.79
N PRO A 14 -1.32 -3.08 -12.24
CA PRO A 14 -1.10 -3.32 -10.81
C PRO A 14 0.27 -2.84 -10.34
N ILE A 15 0.32 -2.20 -9.18
CA ILE A 15 1.56 -1.86 -8.48
C ILE A 15 1.80 -2.93 -7.41
N ARG A 16 3.01 -3.48 -7.35
CA ARG A 16 3.36 -4.55 -6.40
C ARG A 16 4.73 -4.31 -5.81
N GLY A 17 4.93 -4.72 -4.56
CA GLY A 17 6.22 -4.63 -3.90
C GLY A 17 6.29 -5.43 -2.60
N GLN A 18 7.46 -5.45 -1.96
CA GLN A 18 7.62 -6.05 -0.65
C GLN A 18 7.63 -4.98 0.43
N VAL A 19 6.97 -5.30 1.55
CA VAL A 19 6.91 -4.44 2.73
C VAL A 19 8.31 -4.21 3.31
N SER A 20 9.20 -5.19 3.16
CA SER A 20 10.59 -5.17 3.61
C SER A 20 11.55 -4.52 2.61
N ASP A 21 11.09 -4.05 1.44
CA ASP A 21 11.98 -3.42 0.47
C ASP A 21 12.52 -2.10 1.02
N ALA A 22 13.79 -1.80 0.72
CA ALA A 22 14.48 -0.63 1.25
C ALA A 22 13.84 0.71 0.82
N ASP A 23 13.14 0.72 -0.31
CA ASP A 23 12.44 1.89 -0.84
C ASP A 23 11.00 2.03 -0.29
N VAL A 24 10.57 1.11 0.57
CA VAL A 24 9.21 1.04 1.14
C VAL A 24 9.25 1.16 2.66
N TYR A 25 10.10 0.37 3.33
CA TYR A 25 10.14 0.29 4.79
C TYR A 25 10.76 1.54 5.41
N GLY A 26 9.95 2.31 6.15
CA GLY A 26 10.40 3.48 6.91
C GLY A 26 10.79 4.69 6.07
N VAL A 27 10.53 4.67 4.75
CA VAL A 27 10.90 5.74 3.82
C VAL A 27 9.82 6.83 3.79
N ILE A 28 10.24 8.08 3.60
CA ILE A 28 9.37 9.25 3.44
C ILE A 28 9.57 9.83 2.04
N GLY A 29 8.48 10.25 1.39
CA GLY A 29 8.53 10.91 0.08
C GLY A 29 8.49 9.96 -1.12
N THR A 30 8.18 8.68 -0.89
CA THR A 30 7.89 7.70 -1.95
C THR A 30 6.38 7.56 -2.13
N ASN A 31 5.96 7.10 -3.31
CA ASN A 31 4.54 6.94 -3.62
C ASN A 31 3.85 5.89 -2.73
N ILE A 32 4.61 4.91 -2.23
CA ILE A 32 4.13 3.90 -1.31
C ILE A 32 5.21 3.68 -0.25
N SER A 33 4.86 3.84 1.02
CA SER A 33 5.72 3.52 2.15
C SER A 33 4.99 2.71 3.22
N PHE A 34 5.75 1.95 4.00
CA PHE A 34 5.27 1.22 5.16
C PHE A 34 6.00 1.71 6.40
N HIS A 35 5.24 2.06 7.44
CA HIS A 35 5.77 2.50 8.71
C HIS A 35 5.39 1.51 9.80
N ASP A 36 6.37 0.71 10.17
CA ASP A 36 6.40 -0.11 11.38
C ASP A 36 6.69 0.79 12.57
N ARG A 37 5.68 1.02 13.42
CA ARG A 37 5.76 2.05 14.47
C ARG A 37 6.08 1.50 15.83
N ASP A 38 5.96 0.20 16.07
CA ASP A 38 6.42 -0.40 17.32
C ASP A 38 7.95 -0.55 17.38
N ALA A 39 8.63 -0.39 16.23
CA ALA A 39 10.07 -0.28 16.11
C ALA A 39 10.68 1.10 16.50
N GLY A 40 9.89 2.11 16.92
CA GLY A 40 10.42 3.45 17.27
C GLY A 40 9.47 4.41 18.02
N TYR A 41 9.91 5.64 18.32
CA TYR A 41 9.07 6.65 19.01
C TYR A 41 8.02 7.25 18.06
N SER A 42 6.72 6.96 18.27
CA SER A 42 5.61 7.50 17.47
C SER A 42 4.64 8.38 18.27
N VAL A 43 3.97 9.29 17.54
CA VAL A 43 2.81 10.03 18.04
C VAL A 43 1.48 9.41 17.60
N THR A 44 1.52 8.41 16.71
CA THR A 44 0.37 7.67 16.17
C THR A 44 0.49 6.19 16.51
N GLN A 45 -0.61 5.51 16.81
CA GLN A 45 -0.59 4.10 17.19
C GLN A 45 -0.73 3.17 15.98
N GLY A 46 0.07 2.09 15.98
CA GLY A 46 -0.01 0.99 15.01
C GLY A 46 0.79 1.21 13.74
N ASP A 47 0.95 0.12 12.98
CA ASP A 47 1.64 0.11 11.70
C ASP A 47 0.70 0.59 10.60
N TYR A 48 1.24 1.29 9.62
CA TYR A 48 0.43 1.84 8.54
C TYR A 48 1.19 1.91 7.23
N PHE A 49 0.42 1.86 6.14
CA PHE A 49 0.87 2.25 4.82
C PHE A 49 0.55 3.73 4.57
N VAL A 50 1.43 4.41 3.86
CA VAL A 50 1.15 5.69 3.22
C VAL A 50 1.16 5.46 1.72
N ILE A 51 0.12 5.91 1.04
CA ILE A 51 -0.05 5.77 -0.41
C ILE A 51 -0.37 7.16 -0.95
N ASP A 52 0.47 7.64 -1.86
CA ASP A 52 0.19 8.84 -2.65
C ASP A 52 -0.72 8.46 -3.83
N SER A 53 -2.02 8.43 -3.56
CA SER A 53 -3.04 8.03 -4.52
C SER A 53 -3.11 8.95 -5.74
N GLU A 54 -2.85 10.24 -5.60
CA GLU A 54 -2.92 11.20 -6.71
C GLU A 54 -1.79 10.95 -7.71
N THR A 55 -0.54 10.87 -7.22
CA THR A 55 0.63 10.66 -8.09
C THR A 55 0.57 9.32 -8.84
N ILE A 56 -0.06 8.29 -8.24
CA ILE A 56 -0.19 6.96 -8.87
C ILE A 56 -1.50 6.76 -9.64
N GLY A 57 -2.39 7.75 -9.69
CA GLY A 57 -3.68 7.66 -10.38
C GLY A 57 -4.66 6.67 -9.75
N ALA A 58 -4.59 6.50 -8.43
CA ALA A 58 -5.46 5.66 -7.60
C ALA A 58 -6.42 6.48 -6.73
N ASP A 59 -6.85 7.64 -7.23
CA ASP A 59 -7.69 8.64 -6.56
C ASP A 59 -9.19 8.51 -6.89
N ASP A 60 -9.55 7.67 -7.86
CA ASP A 60 -10.94 7.49 -8.33
C ASP A 60 -11.81 6.56 -7.46
N GLY A 61 -11.23 5.94 -6.43
CA GLY A 61 -11.91 5.00 -5.53
C GLY A 61 -12.22 3.63 -6.11
N THR A 62 -11.68 3.30 -7.30
CA THR A 62 -11.86 1.99 -7.94
C THR A 62 -10.76 1.00 -7.56
N TRP A 63 -9.68 1.50 -6.96
CA TRP A 63 -8.50 0.70 -6.62
C TRP A 63 -8.69 -0.10 -5.33
N ARG A 64 -7.98 -1.22 -5.24
CA ARG A 64 -7.92 -2.07 -4.03
C ARG A 64 -6.49 -2.23 -3.54
N PHE A 65 -6.32 -2.13 -2.23
CA PHE A 65 -5.09 -2.48 -1.55
C PHE A 65 -5.20 -3.90 -0.99
N ARG A 66 -4.17 -4.72 -1.23
CA ARG A 66 -4.06 -6.06 -0.65
C ARG A 66 -2.71 -6.27 0.03
N LEU A 67 -2.74 -6.95 1.17
CA LEU A 67 -1.55 -7.44 1.85
C LEU A 67 -1.54 -8.97 1.82
N VAL A 68 -0.48 -9.53 1.25
CA VAL A 68 -0.31 -10.97 1.04
C VAL A 68 0.93 -11.45 1.79
N GLU A 69 0.75 -12.44 2.65
CA GLU A 69 1.82 -13.21 3.28
C GLU A 69 2.25 -14.31 2.31
N GLN A 70 3.53 -14.34 1.95
CA GLN A 70 3.99 -15.18 0.84
C GLN A 70 4.25 -16.63 1.24
N THR A 71 4.63 -16.89 2.48
CA THR A 71 5.04 -18.23 2.94
C THR A 71 3.86 -19.19 2.96
N ALA A 72 2.73 -18.74 3.47
CA ALA A 72 1.46 -19.46 3.53
C ALA A 72 0.53 -19.08 2.37
N SER A 73 0.93 -18.14 1.49
CA SER A 73 0.10 -17.60 0.42
C SER A 73 -1.26 -17.10 0.92
N ALA A 74 -1.25 -16.43 2.07
CA ALA A 74 -2.45 -15.97 2.75
C ALA A 74 -2.74 -14.50 2.45
N LEU A 75 -3.99 -14.19 2.09
CA LEU A 75 -4.50 -12.82 1.99
C LEU A 75 -4.83 -12.31 3.40
N ILE A 76 -4.08 -11.35 3.89
CA ILE A 76 -4.26 -10.76 5.23
C ILE A 76 -5.25 -9.60 5.16
N VAL A 77 -5.08 -8.72 4.17
CA VAL A 77 -5.88 -7.50 4.00
C VAL A 77 -6.35 -7.43 2.56
N ASP A 78 -7.61 -7.03 2.38
CA ASP A 78 -8.19 -6.66 1.09
C ASP A 78 -9.23 -5.56 1.30
N ILE A 79 -8.87 -4.34 0.93
CA ILE A 79 -9.70 -3.15 1.13
C ILE A 79 -9.80 -2.33 -0.14
N SER A 80 -10.92 -1.65 -0.33
CA SER A 80 -11.06 -0.62 -1.35
C SER A 80 -10.41 0.67 -0.87
N LEU A 81 -9.65 1.32 -1.75
CA LEU A 81 -9.17 2.68 -1.50
C LEU A 81 -10.33 3.65 -1.73
N PRO A 82 -10.53 4.64 -0.84
CA PRO A 82 -11.55 5.66 -1.03
C PRO A 82 -11.18 6.59 -2.19
N ALA A 83 -12.20 7.16 -2.85
CA ALA A 83 -11.97 8.25 -3.78
C ALA A 83 -11.47 9.50 -3.03
N MET A 84 -10.49 10.20 -3.61
CA MET A 84 -9.96 11.46 -3.10
C MET A 84 -10.63 12.59 -3.88
N THR A 85 -11.77 13.06 -3.37
CA THR A 85 -12.56 14.17 -3.96
C THR A 85 -11.84 15.50 -3.93
#